data_AF-A0A804IJ94-F1
#
_entry.id   AF-A0A804IJ94-F1
#
_cell.length_a   1.000
_cell.length_b   1.000
_cell.length_c   1.000
_cell.angle_alpha   90.00
_cell.angle_beta   90.00
_cell.angle_gamma   90.00
#
_symmetry.space_group_name_H-M   'P 1'
#
loop_
_entity.id
_entity.type
_entity.pdbx_description
1 polymer ?
#
loop_
_entity_poly.entity_id
_entity_poly.type
_entity_poly.pdbx_seq_one_letter_code
_entity_poly.pdbx_strand_id
1 'polypeptide(L)'
;MVQRGLVEAILDLLITNGKVFLQSDIETVTTRMKHLFITYGKGKLVVDGDDRDWMEENPFGVQTDWEQHVIERGAPMYRIILKKFDRLQRWSILEIMAATCYQLKLWVVFKYETIFTCNFCILPTKMASTL
;
A
#
# COMPACT_ATOMS: atom_id res chain seq x y z
N MET A 1 4.91 -22.41 13.94
CA MET A 1 3.79 -21.45 13.74
C MET A 1 4.30 -20.05 14.02
N VAL A 2 3.97 -19.07 13.17
CA VAL A 2 4.36 -17.67 13.38
C VAL A 2 3.53 -17.07 14.51
N GLN A 3 4.19 -16.48 15.50
CA GLN A 3 3.53 -15.83 16.62
C GLN A 3 3.13 -14.39 16.27
N ARG A 4 2.01 -13.92 16.83
CA ARG A 4 1.52 -12.55 16.63
C ARG A 4 2.55 -11.49 17.04
N GLY A 5 3.18 -11.65 18.21
CA GLY A 5 4.15 -10.67 18.72
C GLY A 5 5.36 -10.49 17.81
N LEU A 6 5.79 -11.56 17.12
CA LEU A 6 6.87 -11.49 16.13
C LEU A 6 6.48 -10.60 14.95
N VAL A 7 5.26 -10.79 14.40
CA VAL A 7 4.78 -9.99 13.27
C VAL A 7 4.65 -8.52 13.67
N GLU A 8 4.10 -8.24 14.85
CA GLU A 8 3.96 -6.88 15.37
C GLU A 8 5.34 -6.21 15.56
N ALA A 9 6.32 -6.90 16.15
CA ALA A 9 7.68 -6.38 16.31
C ALA A 9 8.38 -6.12 14.96
N ILE A 10 8.25 -7.03 13.98
CA ILE A 10 8.79 -6.83 12.63
C ILE A 10 8.17 -5.58 12.00
N LEU A 11 6.84 -5.42 12.10
CA LEU A 11 6.14 -4.26 11.57
C LEU A 11 6.62 -2.95 12.17
N ASP A 12 6.91 -2.92 13.47
CA ASP A 12 7.36 -1.71 14.16
C ASP A 12 8.78 -1.31 13.73
N LEU A 13 9.64 -2.29 13.46
CA LEU A 13 11.02 -2.06 13.00
C LEU A 13 11.13 -1.81 11.48
N LEU A 14 10.19 -2.32 10.69
CA LEU A 14 10.25 -2.22 9.23
C LEU A 14 9.95 -0.80 8.76
N ILE A 15 10.81 -0.22 7.92
CA ILE A 15 10.57 1.10 7.32
C ILE A 15 9.36 1.11 6.37
N THR A 16 8.80 2.27 6.09
CA THR A 16 7.78 2.43 5.03
C THR A 16 8.32 1.92 3.70
N ASN A 17 7.51 1.17 2.94
CA ASN A 17 7.91 0.44 1.74
C ASN A 17 8.95 -0.67 1.96
N GLY A 18 9.31 -0.97 3.21
CA GLY A 18 10.14 -2.12 3.55
C GLY A 18 9.46 -3.43 3.18
N LYS A 19 10.26 -4.43 2.83
CA LYS A 19 9.79 -5.71 2.33
C LYS A 19 10.11 -6.83 3.32
N VAL A 20 9.22 -7.81 3.41
CA VAL A 20 9.41 -9.06 4.14
C VAL A 20 9.38 -10.17 3.09
N PHE A 21 10.46 -10.94 3.03
CA PHE A 21 10.56 -12.09 2.14
C PHE A 21 10.22 -13.36 2.92
N LEU A 22 9.23 -14.11 2.44
CA LEU A 22 8.83 -15.39 3.00
C LEU A 22 9.20 -16.49 2.00
N GLN A 23 9.88 -17.52 2.48
CA GLN A 23 10.33 -18.65 1.68
C GLN A 23 10.14 -19.95 2.46
N SER A 24 9.64 -20.99 1.79
CA SER A 24 9.59 -22.36 2.31
C SER A 24 9.39 -23.36 1.16
N ASP A 25 9.94 -24.56 1.32
CA ASP A 25 9.81 -25.70 0.40
C ASP A 25 8.43 -26.39 0.48
N ILE A 26 7.60 -25.97 1.43
CA ILE A 26 6.24 -26.51 1.63
C ILE A 26 5.19 -25.41 1.40
N GLU A 27 4.31 -25.61 0.43
CA GLU A 27 3.28 -24.63 0.02
C GLU A 27 2.35 -24.24 1.17
N THR A 28 1.87 -25.24 1.92
CA THR A 28 0.90 -25.05 2.99
C THR A 28 1.48 -24.23 4.13
N VAL A 29 2.79 -24.35 4.37
CA VAL A 29 3.52 -23.54 5.35
C VAL A 29 3.62 -22.10 4.86
N THR A 30 4.05 -21.88 3.62
CA THR A 30 4.18 -20.53 3.04
C THR A 30 2.82 -19.82 2.98
N THR A 31 1.77 -20.51 2.55
CA THR A 31 0.40 -19.98 2.49
C THR A 31 -0.11 -19.61 3.87
N ARG A 32 0.14 -20.45 4.88
CA ARG A 32 -0.25 -20.16 6.27
C ARG A 32 0.54 -19.00 6.84
N MET A 33 1.84 -18.91 6.57
CA MET A 33 2.67 -17.78 6.99
C MET A 33 2.19 -16.49 6.35
N LYS A 34 1.95 -16.46 5.03
CA LYS A 34 1.33 -15.34 4.30
C LYS A 34 0.06 -14.88 5.01
N HIS A 35 -0.86 -15.80 5.28
CA HIS A 35 -2.13 -15.48 5.93
C HIS A 35 -1.93 -14.86 7.33
N LEU A 36 -1.05 -15.42 8.16
CA LEU A 36 -0.76 -14.89 9.49
C LEU A 36 -0.14 -13.49 9.44
N PHE A 37 0.78 -13.25 8.50
CA PHE A 37 1.39 -11.94 8.31
C PHE A 37 0.37 -10.89 7.85
N ILE A 38 -0.55 -11.24 6.95
CA ILE A 38 -1.61 -10.33 6.50
C ILE A 38 -2.59 -10.03 7.65
N THR A 39 -3.03 -11.07 8.37
CA THR A 39 -3.99 -10.95 9.48
C THR A 39 -3.42 -10.12 10.64
N TYR A 40 -2.18 -10.41 11.08
CA TYR A 40 -1.53 -9.64 12.14
C TYR A 40 -0.91 -8.32 11.65
N GLY A 41 -0.78 -8.16 10.33
CA GLY A 41 -0.36 -6.95 9.62
C GLY A 41 -1.24 -5.73 9.84
N LYS A 42 -2.48 -5.89 10.35
CA LYS A 42 -3.46 -4.81 10.59
C LYS A 42 -3.66 -3.89 9.37
N GLY A 43 -3.57 -4.45 8.16
CA GLY A 43 -3.67 -3.72 6.90
C GLY A 43 -2.47 -2.82 6.57
N LYS A 44 -1.33 -3.00 7.24
CA LYS A 44 -0.05 -2.33 6.92
C LYS A 44 0.82 -3.17 5.98
N LEU A 45 0.52 -4.46 5.80
CA LEU A 45 1.22 -5.34 4.87
C LEU A 45 0.31 -5.71 3.71
N VAL A 46 0.87 -5.69 2.51
CA VAL A 46 0.24 -6.14 1.28
C VAL A 46 1.20 -7.07 0.53
N VAL A 47 0.66 -7.95 -0.31
CA VAL A 47 1.49 -8.75 -1.21
C VAL A 47 2.09 -7.83 -2.27
N ASP A 48 3.41 -7.96 -2.50
CA ASP A 48 4.14 -7.22 -3.53
C ASP A 48 4.11 -8.01 -4.84
N GLY A 49 2.99 -7.95 -5.57
CA GLY A 49 2.77 -8.71 -6.81
C GLY A 49 1.35 -9.25 -6.95
N ASP A 50 1.16 -10.25 -7.82
CA ASP A 50 -0.08 -11.04 -7.87
C ASP A 50 -0.11 -11.99 -6.66
N ASP A 51 -1.24 -12.03 -5.94
CA ASP A 51 -1.45 -12.89 -4.78
C ASP A 51 -1.55 -14.39 -5.14
N ARG A 52 -1.75 -14.68 -6.43
CA ARG A 52 -1.92 -16.05 -6.95
C ARG A 52 -0.63 -16.68 -7.47
N ASP A 53 0.41 -15.90 -7.70
CA ASP A 53 1.64 -16.39 -8.31
C ASP A 53 2.79 -16.45 -7.31
N TRP A 54 3.48 -17.59 -7.29
CA TRP A 54 4.72 -17.77 -6.53
C TRP A 54 5.89 -17.17 -7.31
N MET A 55 6.84 -16.55 -6.59
CA MET A 55 8.05 -16.06 -7.25
C MET A 55 8.97 -17.22 -7.65
N GLU A 56 9.28 -17.30 -8.94
CA GLU A 56 10.18 -18.30 -9.52
C GLU A 56 11.65 -18.06 -9.11
N GLU A 57 12.06 -16.79 -9.06
CA GLU A 57 13.45 -16.40 -8.80
C GLU A 57 13.64 -15.82 -7.39
N ASN A 58 14.84 -16.02 -6.83
CA ASN A 58 15.24 -15.42 -5.56
C ASN A 58 15.63 -13.94 -5.78
N PRO A 59 14.97 -12.99 -5.11
CA PRO A 59 15.20 -11.55 -5.32
C PRO A 59 16.60 -11.07 -4.90
N PHE A 60 17.31 -11.84 -4.07
CA PHE A 60 18.64 -11.50 -3.58
C PHE A 60 19.77 -12.06 -4.45
N GLY A 61 19.46 -12.92 -5.44
CA GLY A 61 20.43 -13.53 -6.33
C GLY A 61 21.38 -14.55 -5.68
N VAL A 62 21.32 -14.70 -4.36
CA VAL A 62 22.11 -15.68 -3.59
C VAL A 62 21.15 -16.70 -2.99
N GLN A 63 21.34 -17.97 -3.36
CA GLN A 63 20.57 -19.08 -2.82
C GLN A 63 21.19 -19.55 -1.50
N THR A 64 20.32 -19.99 -0.59
CA THR A 64 20.78 -20.70 0.61
C THR A 64 21.13 -22.15 0.27
N ASP A 65 22.02 -22.78 1.03
CA ASP A 65 22.36 -24.20 0.87
C ASP A 65 21.09 -25.09 0.85
N TRP A 66 20.09 -24.75 1.66
CA TRP A 66 18.80 -25.44 1.68
C TRP A 66 18.00 -25.25 0.38
N GLU A 67 17.98 -24.02 -0.15
CA GLU A 67 17.30 -23.71 -1.39
C GLU A 67 17.92 -24.44 -2.59
N GLN A 68 19.25 -24.41 -2.68
CA GLN A 68 19.98 -25.13 -3.72
C GLN A 68 19.66 -26.63 -3.65
N HIS A 69 19.72 -27.23 -2.46
CA HIS A 69 19.43 -28.65 -2.26
C HIS A 69 17.99 -29.05 -2.64
N VAL A 70 17.00 -28.20 -2.35
CA VAL A 70 15.60 -28.46 -2.73
C VAL A 70 15.43 -28.37 -4.25
N ILE A 71 16.02 -27.36 -4.89
CA ILE A 71 15.96 -27.14 -6.34
C ILE A 71 16.69 -28.26 -7.10
N GLU A 72 17.87 -28.67 -6.65
CA GLU A 72 18.65 -29.77 -7.26
C GLU A 72 17.90 -31.11 -7.26
N ARG A 73 17.00 -31.31 -6.30
CA ARG A 73 16.12 -32.49 -6.23
C ARG A 73 14.88 -32.39 -7.11
N GLY A 74 14.68 -31.25 -7.78
CA GLY A 74 13.49 -30.97 -8.58
C GLY A 74 12.24 -30.66 -7.76
N ALA A 75 12.38 -30.30 -6.48
CA ALA A 75 11.27 -29.94 -5.62
C ALA A 75 10.95 -28.42 -5.71
N PRO A 76 9.68 -28.02 -5.56
CA PRO A 76 9.28 -26.63 -5.64
C PRO A 76 9.77 -25.81 -4.44
N MET A 77 10.05 -24.53 -4.67
CA MET A 77 10.34 -23.55 -3.63
C MET A 77 9.32 -22.42 -3.69
N TYR A 78 8.56 -22.23 -2.62
CA TYR A 78 7.47 -21.25 -2.57
C TYR A 78 7.98 -19.95 -1.95
N ARG A 79 7.90 -18.87 -2.74
CA ARG A 79 8.43 -17.56 -2.38
C ARG A 79 7.36 -16.49 -2.54
N ILE A 80 7.30 -15.59 -1.59
CA ILE A 80 6.42 -14.41 -1.66
C ILE A 80 7.07 -13.22 -0.95
N ILE A 81 6.84 -12.03 -1.50
CA ILE A 81 7.24 -10.77 -0.88
C ILE A 81 6.00 -10.06 -0.35
N LEU A 82 6.07 -9.62 0.90
CA LEU A 82 5.11 -8.70 1.49
C LEU A 82 5.76 -7.32 1.62
N LYS A 83 5.02 -6.26 1.32
CA LYS A 83 5.49 -4.89 1.42
C LYS A 83 4.70 -4.14 2.48
N LYS A 84 5.41 -3.39 3.33
CA LYS A 84 4.80 -2.48 4.29
C LYS A 84 4.36 -1.22 3.56
N PHE A 85 3.06 -0.98 3.53
CA PHE A 85 2.50 0.26 3.04
C PHE A 85 2.17 1.19 4.20
N ASP A 86 2.54 2.46 4.07
CA ASP A 86 2.09 3.46 5.04
C ASP A 86 0.73 4.00 4.61
N ARG A 87 -0.22 3.99 5.54
CA ARG A 87 -1.58 4.42 5.30
C ARG A 87 -1.65 5.90 4.91
N LEU A 88 -0.61 6.68 5.25
CA LEU A 88 -0.48 8.10 4.95
C LEU A 88 -0.11 8.43 3.49
N GLN A 89 0.10 7.44 2.62
CA GLN A 89 0.28 7.66 1.18
C GLN A 89 -1.03 7.58 0.37
N ARG A 90 -2.18 7.51 1.05
CA ARG A 90 -3.48 7.77 0.42
C ARG A 90 -3.75 9.27 0.52
N TRP A 91 -3.22 10.03 -0.43
CA TRP A 91 -3.64 11.42 -0.63
C TRP A 91 -5.15 11.41 -0.75
N SER A 92 -5.82 12.02 0.22
CA SER A 92 -7.26 12.21 0.11
C SER A 92 -7.50 13.16 -1.07
N ILE A 93 -8.64 13.01 -1.77
CA ILE A 93 -9.05 14.02 -2.77
C ILE A 93 -8.99 15.44 -2.15
N LEU A 94 -9.20 15.55 -0.83
CA LEU A 94 -9.07 16.78 -0.05
C LEU A 94 -7.64 17.36 0.02
N GLU A 95 -6.58 16.54 0.02
CA GLU A 95 -5.20 17.05 -0.04
C GLU A 95 -4.80 17.47 -1.46
N ILE A 96 -5.33 16.81 -2.50
CA ILE A 96 -5.24 17.28 -3.89
C ILE A 96 -6.01 18.60 -4.07
N MET A 97 -7.17 18.73 -3.43
CA MET A 97 -7.94 20.00 -3.40
C MET A 97 -7.26 21.08 -2.55
N ALA A 98 -6.56 20.72 -1.46
CA ALA A 98 -5.80 21.67 -0.66
C ALA A 98 -4.54 22.17 -1.39
N ALA A 99 -3.84 21.31 -2.14
CA ALA A 99 -2.69 21.69 -2.96
C ALA A 99 -3.10 22.60 -4.14
N THR A 100 -4.27 22.38 -4.73
CA THR A 100 -4.84 23.30 -5.74
C THR A 100 -5.40 24.59 -5.13
N CYS A 101 -5.90 24.56 -3.88
CA CYS A 101 -6.31 25.77 -3.15
C CYS A 101 -5.10 26.66 -2.76
N TYR A 102 -3.94 26.07 -2.43
CA TYR A 102 -2.71 26.81 -2.11
C TYR A 102 -2.07 27.51 -3.33
N GLN A 103 -2.23 26.98 -4.54
CA GLN A 103 -1.77 27.65 -5.77
C GLN A 103 -2.69 28.79 -6.22
N LEU A 104 -3.99 28.74 -5.88
CA LEU A 104 -4.93 29.84 -6.15
C LEU A 104 -4.89 30.96 -5.09
N LYS A 105 -4.48 30.66 -3.86
CA LYS A 105 -4.31 31.68 -2.80
C LYS A 105 -3.15 32.65 -3.06
N LEU A 106 -2.12 32.24 -3.82
CA LEU A 106 -0.97 33.10 -4.09
C LEU A 106 -1.27 34.20 -5.13
N TRP A 107 -2.27 34.03 -5.99
CA TRP A 107 -2.68 35.07 -6.94
C TRP A 107 -3.60 36.13 -6.34
N VAL A 108 -4.35 35.81 -5.29
CA VAL A 108 -5.38 36.71 -4.73
C VAL A 108 -4.79 37.70 -3.71
N VAL A 109 -3.63 37.41 -3.11
CA VAL A 109 -3.09 38.24 -2.02
C VAL A 109 -2.21 39.41 -2.52
N PHE A 110 -1.87 39.49 -3.81
CA PHE A 110 -0.93 40.52 -4.28
C PHE A 110 -1.52 41.78 -4.94
N LYS A 111 -2.84 41.95 -5.01
CA LYS A 111 -3.41 43.24 -5.48
C LYS A 111 -4.73 43.59 -4.78
N TYR A 112 -4.59 44.30 -3.66
CA TYR A 112 -5.44 45.39 -3.14
C TYR A 112 -6.98 45.30 -3.23
N GLU A 113 -7.58 45.23 -2.04
CA GLU A 113 -8.86 45.80 -1.58
C GLU A 113 -10.04 45.91 -2.57
N THR A 114 -10.97 44.96 -2.50
CA THR A 114 -12.42 45.25 -2.48
C THR A 114 -13.23 44.04 -2.00
N ILE A 115 -14.21 44.29 -1.14
CA ILE A 115 -15.10 43.31 -0.50
C ILE A 115 -15.97 42.62 -1.58
N PHE A 116 -15.95 41.29 -1.64
CA PHE A 116 -17.02 40.53 -2.30
C PHE A 116 -17.36 39.28 -1.48
N THR A 117 -18.55 39.30 -0.87
CA THR A 117 -19.20 38.12 -0.30
C THR A 117 -19.49 37.12 -1.42
N CYS A 118 -18.81 35.96 -1.42
CA CYS A 118 -19.05 34.94 -2.42
C CYS A 118 -20.32 34.15 -2.08
N ASN A 119 -21.37 34.46 -2.83
CA ASN A 119 -22.76 34.05 -2.63
C ASN A 119 -23.08 32.73 -3.36
N PHE A 120 -22.17 31.76 -3.39
CA PHE A 120 -22.33 30.53 -4.18
C PHE A 120 -22.41 29.28 -3.31
N CYS A 121 -23.44 29.25 -2.45
CA CYS A 121 -23.75 28.05 -1.68
C CYS A 121 -25.26 27.89 -1.45
N ILE A 122 -26.10 27.96 -2.51
CA ILE A 122 -27.51 27.47 -2.46
C ILE A 122 -27.93 26.95 -3.86
N LEU A 123 -28.04 25.63 -4.03
CA LEU A 123 -28.90 24.96 -5.05
C LEU A 123 -30.39 25.16 -4.62
N PRO A 124 -31.47 25.13 -5.45
CA PRO A 124 -31.66 24.32 -6.67
C PRO A 124 -32.65 24.88 -7.76
N THR A 125 -32.98 24.04 -8.76
CA THR A 125 -34.29 23.85 -9.47
C THR A 125 -34.91 24.92 -10.41
N LYS A 126 -34.93 24.55 -11.71
CA LYS A 126 -36.09 24.33 -12.62
C LYS A 126 -37.15 25.42 -12.91
N MET A 127 -37.66 25.32 -14.16
CA MET A 127 -38.91 25.86 -14.76
C MET A 127 -38.79 27.28 -15.37
N ALA A 128 -39.35 27.62 -16.54
CA ALA A 128 -40.08 26.93 -17.62
C ALA A 128 -40.13 27.93 -18.82
N SER A 129 -40.02 27.48 -20.08
CA SER A 129 -41.08 27.50 -21.13
C SER A 129 -41.62 28.92 -21.49
N THR A 130 -41.78 29.42 -22.72
CA THR A 130 -41.78 28.91 -24.10
C THR A 130 -41.87 30.16 -24.98
N LEU A 131 -41.22 30.16 -26.14
CA LEU A 131 -41.85 30.50 -27.43
C LEU A 131 -41.27 29.55 -28.47
#